data_AF-A0AAE3LIN1-F1
#
_entry.id   AF-A0AAE3LIN1-F1
#
_cell.length_a   1.000
_cell.length_b   1.000
_cell.length_c   1.000
_cell.angle_alpha   90.00
_cell.angle_beta   90.00
_cell.angle_gamma   90.00
#
_symmetry.space_group_name_H-M   'P 1'
#
loop_
_entity.id
_entity.type
_entity.pdbx_description
1 polymer ?
#
loop_
_entity_poly.entity_id
_entity_poly.type
_entity_poly.pdbx_seq_one_letter_code
_entity_poly.pdbx_strand_id
1 'polypeptide(L)'
;MADPMTMPRLKAYRRNASAIEDIKAELSGKYVADSISVCTPPSYTPHSTRIDGFLPSGDTLSLLCEQARLEAEQRAIEEFIKGIEDRQMRKIFVLRFVKGFTWIQIGHKVGGTADGCRMAVKRYLKK
;
A
#
# COMPACT_ATOMS: atom_id res chain seq x y z
N MET A 1 -4.35 4.71 21.42
CA MET A 1 -2.98 4.18 21.33
C MET A 1 -2.88 3.41 20.02
N ALA A 2 -1.91 3.71 19.16
CA ALA A 2 -1.77 2.95 17.91
C ALA A 2 -1.27 1.53 18.23
N ASP A 3 -1.87 0.51 17.62
CA ASP A 3 -1.45 -0.87 17.83
C ASP A 3 0.03 -1.07 17.45
N PRO A 4 0.84 -1.75 18.29
CA PRO A 4 2.26 -1.95 18.03
C PRO A 4 2.48 -2.72 16.71
N MET A 5 3.57 -2.42 16.02
CA MET A 5 3.90 -3.08 14.75
C MET A 5 4.33 -4.53 15.00
N THR A 6 3.58 -5.50 14.45
CA THR A 6 3.81 -6.92 14.70
C THR A 6 4.32 -7.68 13.47
N MET A 7 4.97 -8.83 13.71
CA MET A 7 5.49 -9.70 12.66
C MET A 7 4.40 -10.19 11.67
N PRO A 8 3.18 -10.57 12.09
CA PRO A 8 2.10 -10.91 11.15
C PRO A 8 1.74 -9.76 10.21
N ARG A 9 1.62 -8.52 10.72
CA ARG A 9 1.29 -7.33 9.92
C ARG A 9 2.35 -7.07 8.85
N LEU A 10 3.63 -7.11 9.22
CA LEU A 10 4.74 -6.96 8.27
C LEU A 10 4.75 -8.04 7.18
N LYS A 11 4.38 -9.28 7.53
CA LYS A 11 4.26 -10.37 6.54
C LYS A 11 3.04 -10.20 5.63
N ALA A 12 1.98 -9.55 6.10
CA ALA A 12 0.78 -9.29 5.31
C ALA A 12 1.02 -8.27 4.19
N TYR A 13 2.02 -7.37 4.31
CA TYR A 13 2.30 -6.29 3.35
C TYR A 13 2.18 -6.70 1.87
N ARG A 14 2.85 -7.79 1.47
CA ARG A 14 2.83 -8.25 0.06
C ARG A 14 1.48 -8.83 -0.37
N ARG A 15 0.78 -9.51 0.55
CA ARG A 15 -0.58 -10.03 0.27
C ARG A 15 -1.55 -8.87 0.13
N ASN A 16 -1.45 -7.88 1.01
CA ASN A 16 -2.21 -6.64 0.92
C ASN A 16 -1.91 -5.91 -0.40
N ALA A 17 -0.66 -5.91 -0.87
CA ALA A 17 -0.28 -5.27 -2.14
C ALA A 17 -0.95 -5.93 -3.33
N SER A 18 -0.93 -7.27 -3.38
CA SER A 18 -1.64 -8.04 -4.40
C SER A 18 -3.14 -7.77 -4.33
N ALA A 19 -3.73 -7.80 -3.13
CA ALA A 19 -5.17 -7.57 -2.97
C ALA A 19 -5.59 -6.15 -3.37
N ILE A 20 -4.76 -5.13 -3.10
CA ILE A 20 -4.99 -3.76 -3.57
C ILE A 20 -4.95 -3.70 -5.10
N GLU A 21 -4.01 -4.40 -5.73
CA GLU A 21 -3.90 -4.48 -7.19
C GLU A 21 -5.14 -5.15 -7.81
N ASP A 22 -5.58 -6.27 -7.22
CA ASP A 22 -6.80 -6.98 -7.64
C ASP A 22 -8.05 -6.10 -7.50
N ILE A 23 -8.22 -5.42 -6.36
CA ILE A 23 -9.34 -4.48 -6.11
C ILE A 23 -9.29 -3.31 -7.11
N LYS A 24 -8.11 -2.77 -7.40
CA LYS A 24 -7.94 -1.70 -8.39
C LYS A 24 -8.32 -2.16 -9.79
N ALA A 25 -7.96 -3.38 -10.17
CA ALA A 25 -8.36 -3.95 -11.45
C ALA A 25 -9.88 -4.09 -11.56
N GLU A 26 -10.53 -4.56 -10.49
CA GLU A 26 -12.00 -4.68 -10.45
C GLU A 26 -12.71 -3.33 -10.50
N LEU A 27 -12.25 -2.36 -9.71
CA LEU A 27 -12.78 -1.00 -9.71
C LEU A 27 -12.56 -0.30 -11.06
N SER A 28 -11.47 -0.57 -11.75
CA SER A 28 -11.21 -0.03 -13.09
C SER A 28 -12.30 -0.44 -14.10
N GLY A 29 -12.91 -1.62 -13.96
CA GLY A 29 -14.02 -2.04 -14.81
C GLY A 29 -15.34 -1.31 -14.51
N LYS A 30 -15.44 -0.68 -13.34
CA LYS A 30 -16.64 0.03 -12.85
C LYS A 30 -16.50 1.55 -12.96
N TYR A 31 -15.31 2.05 -13.29
CA TYR A 31 -15.02 3.47 -13.42
C TYR A 31 -15.55 4.00 -14.76
N VAL A 32 -16.34 5.05 -14.70
CA VAL A 32 -16.91 5.74 -15.87
C VAL A 32 -16.51 7.20 -15.77
N ALA A 33 -16.07 7.75 -16.90
CA ALA A 33 -15.79 9.18 -17.05
C ALA A 33 -16.46 9.67 -18.32
N ASP A 34 -17.21 10.76 -18.21
CA ASP A 34 -17.85 11.45 -19.32
C ASP A 34 -17.50 12.95 -19.25
N SER A 35 -17.65 13.65 -20.36
CA SER A 35 -17.40 15.09 -20.45
C SER A 35 -18.59 15.76 -21.10
N ILE A 36 -19.22 16.66 -20.36
CA ILE A 36 -20.34 17.46 -20.86
C ILE A 36 -19.86 18.86 -21.21
N SER A 37 -20.34 19.38 -22.34
CA SER A 37 -20.17 20.79 -22.70
C SER A 37 -21.41 21.55 -22.27
N VAL A 38 -21.23 22.52 -21.38
CA VAL A 38 -22.30 23.37 -20.87
C VAL A 38 -22.12 24.77 -21.42
N CYS A 39 -23.20 25.34 -21.92
CA CYS A 39 -23.27 26.71 -22.39
C CYS A 39 -24.40 27.40 -21.64
N THR A 40 -24.07 28.32 -20.73
CA THR A 40 -25.04 29.06 -19.93
C THR A 40 -25.05 30.55 -20.33
N PRO A 41 -26.23 31.18 -20.48
CA PRO A 41 -26.34 32.63 -20.66
C PRO A 41 -25.74 33.39 -19.46
N PRO A 42 -25.29 34.66 -19.63
CA PRO A 42 -25.38 35.48 -20.84
C PRO A 42 -24.14 35.44 -21.75
N SER A 43 -23.03 34.82 -21.33
CA SER A 43 -21.79 34.81 -22.14
C SER A 43 -21.79 33.78 -23.26
N TYR A 44 -22.61 32.73 -23.16
CA TYR A 44 -22.65 31.59 -24.10
C TYR A 44 -21.28 30.97 -24.42
N THR A 45 -20.29 31.19 -23.56
CA THR A 45 -18.98 30.57 -23.69
C THR A 45 -19.10 29.09 -23.32
N PRO A 46 -18.67 28.14 -24.16
CA PRO A 46 -18.72 26.72 -23.83
C PRO A 46 -17.72 26.41 -22.72
N HIS A 47 -18.20 25.81 -21.63
CA HIS A 47 -17.37 25.28 -20.56
C HIS A 47 -17.49 23.76 -20.54
N SER A 48 -16.36 23.06 -20.55
CA SER A 48 -16.34 21.61 -20.44
C SER A 48 -16.23 21.21 -18.98
N THR A 49 -17.14 20.34 -18.52
CA THR A 49 -17.08 19.73 -17.20
C THR A 49 -16.90 18.23 -17.36
N ARG A 50 -15.85 17.68 -16.73
CA ARG A 50 -15.63 16.24 -16.63
C ARG A 50 -16.43 15.72 -15.44
N ILE A 51 -17.25 14.71 -15.67
CA ILE A 51 -17.94 13.95 -14.63
C ILE A 51 -17.32 12.57 -14.62
N ASP A 52 -16.76 12.16 -13.50
CA ASP A 52 -16.20 10.83 -13.34
C ASP A 52 -16.54 10.21 -12.00
N GLY A 53 -16.52 8.89 -11.95
CA GLY A 53 -16.84 8.14 -10.75
C GLY A 53 -16.97 6.65 -11.01
N PHE A 54 -17.22 5.91 -9.93
CA PHE A 54 -17.53 4.49 -10.02
C PHE A 54 -19.05 4.30 -10.11
N LEU A 55 -19.49 3.42 -11.00
CA LEU A 55 -20.90 3.02 -11.05
C LEU A 55 -21.30 2.42 -9.70
N PRO A 56 -22.44 2.82 -9.11
CA PRO A 56 -22.90 2.32 -7.82
C PRO A 56 -23.43 0.89 -7.98
N SER A 57 -22.52 -0.07 -8.05
CA SER A 57 -22.82 -1.50 -7.94
C SER A 57 -22.83 -1.89 -6.45
N GLY A 58 -23.57 -2.94 -6.09
CA GLY A 58 -23.73 -3.35 -4.69
C GLY A 58 -22.42 -3.60 -3.92
N ASP A 59 -21.32 -3.88 -4.63
CA ASP A 59 -20.00 -4.17 -4.09
C ASP A 59 -19.01 -2.99 -4.15
N THR A 60 -19.35 -1.89 -4.83
CA THR A 60 -18.39 -0.81 -5.14
C THR A 60 -17.93 -0.10 -3.87
N LEU A 61 -18.86 0.18 -2.96
CA LEU A 61 -18.52 0.79 -1.67
C LEU A 61 -17.69 -0.14 -0.79
N SER A 62 -17.96 -1.45 -0.79
CA SER A 62 -17.15 -2.41 -0.03
C SER A 62 -15.72 -2.49 -0.55
N LEU A 63 -15.53 -2.52 -1.87
CA LEU A 63 -14.20 -2.53 -2.50
C LEU A 63 -13.41 -1.26 -2.17
N LEU A 64 -14.04 -0.08 -2.26
CA LEU A 64 -13.40 1.19 -1.92
C LEU A 64 -13.01 1.25 -0.43
N CYS A 65 -13.88 0.78 0.46
CA CYS A 65 -13.60 0.72 1.89
C CYS A 65 -12.44 -0.25 2.19
N GLU A 66 -12.44 -1.42 1.55
CA GLU A 66 -11.37 -2.41 1.70
C GLU A 66 -10.04 -1.89 1.16
N GLN A 67 -10.03 -1.29 -0.03
CA GLN A 67 -8.85 -0.64 -0.61
C GLN A 67 -8.28 0.39 0.37
N ALA A 68 -9.12 1.30 0.88
CA ALA A 68 -8.68 2.35 1.81
C ALA A 68 -8.08 1.76 3.09
N ARG A 69 -8.69 0.68 3.63
CA ARG A 69 -8.18 -0.02 4.83
C ARG A 69 -6.81 -0.64 4.57
N LEU A 70 -6.64 -1.33 3.44
CA LEU A 70 -5.38 -2.00 3.09
C LEU A 70 -4.27 -0.99 2.78
N GLU A 71 -4.57 0.09 2.06
CA GLU A 71 -3.62 1.17 1.77
C GLU A 71 -3.18 1.89 3.04
N ALA A 72 -4.08 2.12 4.00
CA ALA A 72 -3.73 2.67 5.31
C ALA A 72 -2.80 1.74 6.09
N GLU A 73 -3.02 0.42 6.04
CA GLU A 73 -2.14 -0.55 6.69
C GLU A 73 -0.76 -0.60 6.04
N GLN A 74 -0.68 -0.55 4.71
CA GLN A 74 0.60 -0.47 4.00
C GLN A 74 1.37 0.81 4.34
N ARG A 75 0.68 1.95 4.36
CA ARG A 75 1.29 3.23 4.74
C ARG A 75 1.87 3.17 6.15
N ALA A 76 1.14 2.61 7.11
CA ALA A 76 1.63 2.44 8.48
C ALA A 76 2.89 1.55 8.54
N ILE A 77 2.97 0.50 7.71
CA ILE A 77 4.16 -0.35 7.59
C ILE A 77 5.33 0.41 6.98
N GLU A 78 5.10 1.17 5.91
CA GLU A 78 6.12 1.98 5.25
C GLU A 78 6.67 3.09 6.15
N GLU A 79 5.79 3.79 6.86
CA GLU A 79 6.15 4.81 7.85
C GLU A 79 6.97 4.22 8.99
N PHE A 80 6.58 3.06 9.51
CA PHE A 80 7.35 2.35 10.53
C PHE A 80 8.75 2.00 10.02
N ILE A 81 8.86 1.42 8.81
CA ILE A 81 10.16 1.09 8.22
C ILE A 81 10.98 2.36 8.00
N LYS A 82 10.37 3.44 7.52
CA LYS A 82 11.04 4.74 7.33
C LYS A 82 11.51 5.33 8.67
N GLY A 83 10.80 5.08 9.77
CA GLY A 83 11.16 5.52 11.11
C GLY A 83 12.31 4.75 11.78
N ILE A 84 12.74 3.60 11.24
CA ILE A 84 13.86 2.82 11.81
C ILE A 84 15.17 3.60 11.64
N GLU A 85 15.74 4.17 12.71
CA GLU A 85 16.96 4.98 12.65
C GLU A 85 18.14 4.22 12.02
N ASP A 86 18.40 2.99 12.47
CA ASP A 86 19.48 2.14 11.96
C ASP A 86 19.29 1.82 10.46
N ARG A 87 20.21 2.31 9.63
CA ARG A 87 20.22 2.12 8.17
C ARG A 87 20.30 0.65 7.77
N GLN A 88 21.11 -0.15 8.46
CA GLN A 88 21.25 -1.58 8.18
C GLN A 88 19.97 -2.32 8.51
N MET A 89 19.39 -2.06 9.69
CA MET A 89 18.09 -2.63 10.09
C MET A 89 17.00 -2.24 9.09
N ARG A 90 16.88 -0.96 8.74
CA ARG A 90 15.93 -0.46 7.73
C ARG A 90 16.06 -1.18 6.39
N LYS A 91 17.30 -1.38 5.92
CA LYS A 91 17.58 -2.15 4.69
C LYS A 91 17.12 -3.60 4.80
N ILE A 92 17.34 -4.27 5.94
CA ILE A 92 16.87 -5.64 6.18
C ILE A 92 15.33 -5.72 6.10
N PHE A 93 14.62 -4.77 6.73
CA PHE A 93 13.15 -4.73 6.69
C PHE A 93 12.62 -4.53 5.27
N VAL A 94 13.16 -3.58 4.50
CA VAL A 94 12.76 -3.35 3.10
C VAL A 94 13.02 -4.60 2.26
N LEU A 95 14.21 -5.20 2.37
CA LEU A 95 14.54 -6.40 1.59
C LEU A 95 13.61 -7.58 1.94
N ARG A 96 13.26 -7.73 3.22
CA ARG A 96 12.45 -8.87 3.67
C ARG A 96 10.97 -8.71 3.35
N PHE A 97 10.36 -7.59 3.73
CA PHE A 97 8.91 -7.43 3.74
C PHE A 97 8.38 -6.75 2.49
N VAL A 98 9.12 -5.79 1.94
CA VAL A 98 8.72 -5.09 0.71
C VAL A 98 9.16 -5.90 -0.52
N LYS A 99 10.46 -6.24 -0.60
CA LYS A 99 11.01 -6.94 -1.77
C LYS A 99 10.88 -8.46 -1.72
N GLY A 100 10.57 -9.04 -0.56
CA GLY A 100 10.30 -10.48 -0.44
C GLY A 100 11.51 -11.41 -0.50
N PHE A 101 12.73 -10.92 -0.29
CA PHE A 101 13.94 -11.76 -0.31
C PHE A 101 13.97 -12.77 0.85
N THR A 102 14.63 -13.90 0.61
CA THR A 102 14.92 -14.90 1.64
C THR A 102 15.99 -14.40 2.62
N TRP A 103 16.04 -14.95 3.84
CA TRP A 103 17.05 -14.56 4.83
C TRP A 103 18.49 -14.81 4.34
N ILE A 104 18.70 -15.86 3.54
CA ILE A 104 19.98 -16.18 2.91
C ILE A 104 20.39 -15.07 1.94
N GLN A 105 19.50 -14.69 1.01
CA GLN A 105 19.75 -13.59 0.06
C GLN A 105 20.00 -12.25 0.76
N ILE A 106 19.30 -12.00 1.87
CA ILE A 106 19.49 -10.79 2.69
C ILE A 106 20.89 -10.81 3.32
N GLY A 107 21.30 -11.92 3.92
CA GLY A 107 22.63 -12.08 4.50
C GLY A 107 23.74 -11.74 3.50
N HIS A 108 23.67 -12.30 2.29
CA HIS A 108 24.62 -11.98 1.22
C HIS A 108 24.60 -10.50 0.80
N LYS A 109 23.43 -9.84 0.76
CA LYS A 109 23.30 -8.41 0.35
C LYS A 109 23.69 -7.42 1.44
N VAL A 110 23.67 -7.83 2.70
CA VAL A 110 23.89 -6.97 3.87
C VAL A 110 25.28 -7.22 4.48
N GLY A 111 25.94 -8.34 4.15
CA GLY A 111 27.25 -8.71 4.66
C GLY A 111 27.19 -9.45 6.00
N GLY A 112 26.14 -10.25 6.21
CA GLY A 112 25.91 -10.98 7.47
C GLY A 112 25.34 -12.39 7.26
N THR A 113 25.00 -13.06 8.35
CA THR A 113 24.39 -14.40 8.32
C THR A 113 22.87 -14.33 8.29
N ALA A 114 22.23 -15.30 7.64
CA ALA A 114 20.78 -15.38 7.52
C ALA A 114 20.07 -15.38 8.89
N ASP A 115 20.57 -16.18 9.84
CA ASP A 115 20.03 -16.25 11.20
C ASP A 115 20.30 -14.98 12.00
N GLY A 116 21.45 -14.35 11.82
CA GLY A 116 21.77 -13.05 12.42
C GLY A 116 20.74 -12.00 12.02
N CYS A 117 20.45 -11.86 10.72
CA CYS A 117 19.43 -10.93 10.22
C CYS A 117 18.03 -11.26 10.77
N ARG A 118 17.65 -12.54 10.81
CA ARG A 118 16.34 -12.98 11.32
C ARG A 118 16.18 -12.67 12.81
N MET A 119 17.20 -12.94 13.62
CA MET A 119 17.17 -12.68 15.06
C MET A 119 17.21 -11.19 15.35
N ALA A 120 17.97 -10.41 14.58
CA ALA A 120 18.01 -8.95 14.71
C ALA A 120 16.61 -8.33 14.54
N VAL A 121 15.87 -8.72 13.49
CA VAL A 121 14.49 -8.26 13.28
C VAL A 121 13.56 -8.69 14.43
N LYS A 122 13.65 -9.93 14.89
CA LYS A 122 12.84 -10.41 16.03
C LYS A 122 13.13 -9.64 17.32
N ARG A 123 14.39 -9.29 17.59
CA ARG A 123 14.79 -8.49 18.75
C ARG A 123 14.30 -7.05 18.62
N TYR A 124 14.39 -6.47 17.43
CA TYR A 124 13.91 -5.12 17.15
C TYR A 124 12.40 -4.99 17.42
N LEU A 125 11.59 -5.97 17.01
CA LEU A 125 10.14 -5.94 17.23
C LEU A 125 9.69 -6.28 18.65
N LYS A 126 10.60 -6.77 19.51
CA LYS A 126 10.32 -7.02 20.93
C LYS A 126 10.69 -5.84 21.83
N LYS A 127 11.42 -4.88 21.27
CA LYS A 127 11.83 -3.66 21.95
C LYS A 127 10.72 -2.62 21.84
#